data_AF-A0A3D8YF72-F1
#
_entry.id   AF-A0A3D8YF72-F1
#
_cell.length_a   1.000
_cell.length_b   1.000
_cell.length_c   1.000
_cell.angle_alpha   90.00
_cell.angle_beta   90.00
_cell.angle_gamma   90.00
#
_symmetry.space_group_name_H-M   'P 1'
#
loop_
_entity.id
_entity.type
_entity.pdbx_description
1 polymer ?
#
loop_
_entity_poly.entity_id
_entity_poly.type
_entity_poly.pdbx_seq_one_letter_code
_entity_poly.pdbx_strand_id
1 'polypeptide(L)'
;MNLLKTIGLCLMFLASISSCSRQSSISKANKIRLEDKMLSEKLQTQEKRADLLKLKDIISENIGVKNNHLIFRLSKKEFRKTGLPSEYYDRIQREIKANNDFIDANNLNADEFIGDGKFFPAEPEY
;
A
#
# COMPACT_ATOMS: atom_id res chain seq x y z
N MET A 1 -53.00 -62.43 3.54
CA MET A 1 -52.99 -60.98 3.86
C MET A 1 -51.60 -60.59 4.33
N ASN A 2 -51.10 -59.41 3.93
CA ASN A 2 -49.91 -58.74 4.48
C ASN A 2 -48.54 -58.94 3.81
N LEU A 3 -48.46 -59.21 2.50
CA LEU A 3 -47.17 -59.09 1.77
C LEU A 3 -47.17 -57.98 0.68
N LEU A 4 -48.34 -57.48 0.29
CA LEU A 4 -48.49 -56.48 -0.78
C LEU A 4 -48.56 -55.03 -0.28
N LYS A 5 -48.70 -54.80 1.04
CA LYS A 5 -48.85 -53.46 1.62
C LYS A 5 -47.51 -52.79 2.00
N THR A 6 -46.43 -53.55 2.06
CA THR A 6 -45.11 -53.04 2.51
C THR A 6 -44.24 -52.51 1.37
N ILE A 7 -44.57 -52.82 0.12
CA ILE A 7 -43.78 -52.41 -1.05
C ILE A 7 -44.19 -51.00 -1.54
N GLY A 8 -45.42 -50.56 -1.26
CA GLY A 8 -45.93 -49.25 -1.69
C GLY A 8 -45.42 -48.04 -0.90
N LEU A 9 -44.83 -48.24 0.28
CA LEU A 9 -44.40 -47.13 1.15
C LEU A 9 -42.94 -46.70 0.96
N CYS A 10 -42.11 -47.52 0.28
CA CYS A 10 -40.68 -47.24 0.08
C CYS A 10 -40.38 -46.35 -1.14
N LEU A 11 -41.32 -46.19 -2.09
CA LEU A 11 -41.06 -45.46 -3.34
C LEU A 11 -41.34 -43.95 -3.28
N MET A 12 -41.87 -43.42 -2.17
CA MET A 12 -42.12 -41.97 -2.03
C MET A 12 -41.04 -41.19 -1.26
N PHE A 13 -39.97 -41.83 -0.78
CA PHE A 13 -38.90 -41.14 -0.04
C PHE A 13 -37.64 -40.80 -0.87
N LEU A 14 -37.52 -41.29 -2.11
CA LEU A 14 -36.31 -41.09 -2.92
C LEU A 14 -36.36 -39.90 -3.89
N ALA A 15 -37.45 -39.14 -3.94
CA ALA A 15 -37.58 -37.99 -4.85
C ALA A 15 -37.07 -36.65 -4.29
N SER A 16 -36.68 -36.57 -3.00
CA SER A 16 -36.33 -35.30 -2.34
C SER A 16 -34.83 -34.99 -2.24
N ILE A 17 -33.94 -35.77 -2.86
CA ILE A 17 -32.47 -35.58 -2.72
C ILE A 17 -31.82 -34.97 -3.97
N SER A 18 -32.58 -34.68 -5.03
CA SER A 18 -32.01 -34.16 -6.30
C SER A 18 -31.75 -32.65 -6.33
N SER A 19 -31.95 -31.92 -5.23
CA SER A 19 -31.69 -30.47 -5.17
C SER A 19 -30.44 -30.16 -4.34
N CYS A 20 -29.27 -30.65 -4.76
CA CYS A 20 -27.98 -30.11 -4.31
C CYS A 20 -26.82 -30.56 -5.21
N SER A 21 -26.75 -30.03 -6.44
CA SER A 21 -25.55 -30.18 -7.28
C SER A 21 -25.18 -28.90 -8.04
N ARG A 22 -25.51 -27.72 -7.49
CA ARG A 22 -25.13 -26.41 -8.06
C ARG A 22 -24.35 -25.49 -7.12
N GLN A 23 -23.63 -26.06 -6.15
CA GLN A 23 -22.85 -25.29 -5.17
C GLN A 23 -21.33 -25.18 -5.51
N SER A 24 -20.80 -26.00 -6.42
CA SER A 24 -19.34 -26.12 -6.61
C SER A 24 -18.71 -25.07 -7.54
N SER A 25 -19.48 -24.47 -8.46
CA SER A 25 -18.97 -23.44 -9.37
C SER A 25 -18.90 -22.06 -8.73
N ILE A 26 -19.84 -21.72 -7.84
CA ILE A 26 -19.88 -20.44 -7.13
C ILE A 26 -18.76 -20.35 -6.07
N SER A 27 -18.46 -21.44 -5.36
CA SER A 27 -17.36 -21.44 -4.37
C SER A 27 -15.98 -21.36 -5.03
N LYS A 28 -15.78 -22.01 -6.19
CA LYS A 28 -14.54 -21.91 -6.97
C LYS A 28 -14.34 -20.51 -7.54
N ALA A 29 -15.37 -19.90 -8.10
CA ALA A 29 -15.30 -18.54 -8.64
C ALA A 29 -15.02 -17.49 -7.54
N ASN A 30 -15.65 -17.61 -6.36
CA ASN A 30 -15.37 -16.74 -5.22
C ASN A 30 -13.96 -16.95 -4.66
N LYS A 31 -13.45 -18.18 -4.64
CA LYS A 31 -12.09 -18.48 -4.20
C LYS A 31 -11.04 -17.85 -5.11
N ILE A 32 -11.20 -17.98 -6.43
CA ILE A 32 -10.29 -17.37 -7.43
C ILE A 32 -10.31 -15.83 -7.30
N ARG A 33 -11.49 -15.22 -7.17
CA ARG A 33 -11.62 -13.76 -6.97
C ARG A 33 -10.96 -13.26 -5.69
N LEU A 34 -10.94 -14.07 -4.63
CA LEU A 34 -10.29 -13.72 -3.36
C LEU A 34 -8.76 -13.83 -3.50
N GLU A 35 -8.26 -14.88 -4.15
CA GLU A 35 -6.83 -15.08 -4.41
C GLU A 35 -6.24 -13.96 -5.29
N ASP A 36 -6.96 -13.54 -6.34
CA ASP A 36 -6.54 -12.43 -7.22
C ASP A 36 -6.46 -11.08 -6.47
N LYS A 37 -7.44 -10.80 -5.60
CA LYS A 37 -7.42 -9.60 -4.76
C LYS A 37 -6.24 -9.59 -3.80
N MET A 38 -6.00 -10.70 -3.10
CA MET A 38 -4.88 -10.82 -2.16
C MET A 38 -3.53 -10.70 -2.86
N LEU A 39 -3.40 -11.19 -4.10
CA LEU A 39 -2.19 -11.01 -4.90
C LEU A 39 -1.99 -9.54 -5.30
N SER A 40 -3.05 -8.88 -5.77
CA SER A 40 -3.03 -7.45 -6.12
C SER A 40 -2.66 -6.57 -4.91
N GLU A 41 -3.24 -6.85 -3.74
CA GLU A 41 -2.92 -6.13 -2.50
C GLU A 41 -1.46 -6.35 -2.07
N LYS A 42 -0.94 -7.58 -2.19
CA LYS A 42 0.46 -7.88 -1.91
C LYS A 42 1.41 -7.17 -2.88
N LEU A 43 1.10 -7.16 -4.18
CA LEU A 43 1.88 -6.45 -5.19
C LEU A 43 1.89 -4.95 -4.93
N GLN A 44 0.74 -4.34 -4.68
CA GLN A 44 0.66 -2.92 -4.30
C GLN A 44 1.44 -2.60 -3.02
N THR A 45 1.45 -3.51 -2.05
CA THR A 45 2.22 -3.35 -0.81
C THR A 45 3.72 -3.44 -1.07
N GLN A 46 4.14 -4.31 -1.99
CA GLN A 46 5.55 -4.43 -2.41
C GLN A 46 6.00 -3.21 -3.22
N GLU A 47 5.18 -2.74 -4.17
CA GLU A 47 5.42 -1.53 -4.95
C GLU A 47 5.57 -0.31 -4.05
N LYS A 48 4.66 -0.12 -3.08
CA LYS A 48 4.78 0.96 -2.08
C LYS A 48 6.08 0.87 -1.28
N ARG A 49 6.53 -0.33 -0.90
CA ARG A 49 7.81 -0.49 -0.19
C ARG A 49 9.00 -0.15 -1.07
N ALA A 50 8.99 -0.57 -2.34
CA ALA A 50 10.04 -0.24 -3.29
C ALA A 50 10.11 1.27 -3.54
N ASP A 51 8.97 1.93 -3.69
CA ASP A 51 8.89 3.38 -3.86
C ASP A 51 9.40 4.14 -2.64
N LEU A 52 9.10 3.67 -1.42
CA LEU A 52 9.61 4.28 -0.19
C LEU A 52 11.14 4.15 -0.06
N LEU A 53 11.70 2.99 -0.41
CA LEU A 53 13.15 2.81 -0.42
C LEU A 53 13.82 3.73 -1.44
N LYS A 54 13.30 3.75 -2.67
CA LYS A 54 13.79 4.62 -3.73
C LYS A 54 13.67 6.10 -3.38
N LEU A 55 12.56 6.50 -2.76
CA LEU A 55 12.33 7.86 -2.27
C LEU A 55 13.36 8.24 -1.21
N LYS A 56 13.64 7.34 -0.25
CA LYS A 56 14.66 7.55 0.78
C LYS A 56 16.03 7.76 0.15
N ASP A 57 16.42 6.93 -0.82
CA ASP A 57 17.72 7.03 -1.50
C ASP A 57 17.84 8.36 -2.25
N ILE A 58 16.80 8.73 -3.03
CA ILE A 58 16.76 10.01 -3.75
C ILE A 58 16.87 11.20 -2.80
N ILE A 59 16.16 11.18 -1.66
CA ILE A 59 16.24 12.26 -0.67
C ILE A 59 17.66 12.32 -0.09
N SER A 60 18.22 11.19 0.32
CA SER A 60 19.55 11.12 0.93
C SER A 60 20.66 11.62 -0.01
N GLU A 61 20.58 11.32 -1.30
CA GLU A 61 21.58 11.72 -2.30
C GLU A 61 21.46 13.21 -2.70
N ASN A 62 20.25 13.76 -2.63
CA ASN A 62 19.93 15.06 -3.21
C ASN A 62 19.59 16.14 -2.19
N ILE A 63 19.53 15.82 -0.90
CA ILE A 63 19.48 16.84 0.15
C ILE A 63 20.86 17.43 0.40
N GLY A 64 20.92 18.71 0.69
CA GLY A 64 22.16 19.42 0.98
C GLY A 64 21.90 20.70 1.75
N VAL A 65 22.95 21.33 2.27
CA VAL A 65 22.88 22.66 2.89
C VAL A 65 23.42 23.71 1.93
N LYS A 66 22.76 24.87 1.88
CA LYS A 66 23.28 26.09 1.27
C LYS A 66 22.86 27.29 2.10
N ASN A 67 23.82 28.12 2.51
CA ASN A 67 23.57 29.32 3.33
C ASN A 67 22.78 29.03 4.62
N ASN A 68 23.15 27.98 5.36
CA ASN A 68 22.43 27.51 6.55
C ASN A 68 20.95 27.10 6.30
N HIS A 69 20.61 26.70 5.08
CA HIS A 69 19.29 26.19 4.74
C HIS A 69 19.39 24.84 4.04
N LEU A 70 18.47 23.93 4.36
CA LEU A 70 18.25 22.71 3.61
C LEU A 70 17.75 23.03 2.20
N ILE A 71 18.31 22.33 1.22
CA ILE A 71 17.93 22.40 -0.18
C ILE A 71 17.76 20.98 -0.74
N PHE A 72 16.86 20.85 -1.70
CA PHE A 72 16.76 19.67 -2.54
C PHE A 72 17.34 19.99 -3.92
N ARG A 73 18.34 19.22 -4.35
CA ARG A 73 19.12 19.51 -5.57
C ARG A 73 18.34 19.25 -6.86
N LEU A 74 17.36 18.35 -6.83
CA LEU A 74 16.56 18.03 -8.01
C LEU A 74 15.45 19.06 -8.21
N SER A 75 15.26 19.49 -9.46
CA SER A 75 14.01 20.14 -9.88
C SER A 75 12.85 19.15 -9.97
N LYS A 76 11.61 19.63 -9.99
CA LYS A 76 10.42 18.78 -10.21
C LYS A 76 10.51 17.96 -11.50
N LYS A 77 11.10 18.54 -12.56
CA LYS A 77 11.29 17.85 -13.85
C LYS A 77 12.28 16.70 -13.73
N GLU A 78 13.37 16.87 -13.00
CA GLU A 78 14.38 15.84 -12.76
C GLU A 78 13.86 14.76 -11.82
N PHE A 79 13.14 15.16 -10.77
CA PHE A 79 12.49 14.22 -9.86
C PHE A 79 11.51 13.31 -10.59
N ARG A 80 10.69 13.81 -11.51
CA ARG A 80 9.79 12.97 -12.30
C ARG A 80 10.51 11.92 -13.16
N LYS A 81 11.76 12.19 -13.58
CA LYS A 81 12.55 11.20 -14.34
C LYS A 81 12.96 10.00 -13.49
N THR A 82 12.87 10.10 -12.16
CA THR A 82 13.09 8.97 -11.26
C THR A 82 11.97 7.93 -11.37
N GLY A 83 10.81 8.29 -11.93
CA GLY A 83 9.64 7.41 -12.00
C GLY A 83 8.76 7.44 -10.74
N LEU A 84 9.12 8.23 -9.73
CA LEU A 84 8.28 8.44 -8.55
C LEU A 84 7.14 9.45 -8.85
N PRO A 85 5.97 9.27 -8.20
CA PRO A 85 4.86 10.22 -8.25
C PRO A 85 5.26 11.65 -7.87
N SER A 86 4.72 12.65 -8.58
CA SER A 86 5.10 14.07 -8.38
C SER A 86 4.69 14.61 -7.01
N GLU A 87 3.71 13.99 -6.38
CA GLU A 87 3.21 14.28 -5.04
C GLU A 87 4.31 14.14 -3.99
N TYR A 88 5.26 13.22 -4.19
CA TYR A 88 6.42 13.09 -3.30
C TYR A 88 7.35 14.28 -3.38
N TYR A 89 7.56 14.86 -4.57
CA TYR A 89 8.34 16.08 -4.73
C TYR A 89 7.70 17.23 -3.93
N ASP A 90 6.39 17.42 -4.09
CA ASP A 90 5.66 18.49 -3.41
C ASP A 90 5.71 18.31 -1.89
N ARG A 91 5.68 17.06 -1.40
CA ARG A 91 5.89 16.76 0.02
C ARG A 91 7.31 17.11 0.48
N ILE A 92 8.35 16.68 -0.24
CA ILE A 92 9.76 17.00 0.09
C ILE A 92 9.96 18.51 0.23
N GLN A 93 9.43 19.29 -0.72
CA GLN A 93 9.57 20.76 -0.68
C GLN A 93 8.87 21.38 0.54
N ARG A 94 7.70 20.86 0.94
CA ARG A 94 7.01 21.32 2.16
C ARG A 94 7.82 21.01 3.41
N GLU A 95 8.35 19.80 3.53
CA GLU A 95 9.17 19.40 4.70
C GLU A 95 10.46 20.24 4.79
N ILE A 96 11.13 20.48 3.65
CA ILE A 96 12.32 21.34 3.61
C ILE A 96 11.99 22.76 4.05
N LYS A 97 10.87 23.31 3.59
CA LYS A 97 10.43 24.64 4.02
C LYS A 97 10.18 24.66 5.54
N ALA A 98 9.43 23.70 6.06
CA ALA A 98 9.13 23.62 7.49
C ALA A 98 10.40 23.48 8.35
N ASN A 99 11.36 22.65 7.91
CA ASN A 99 12.63 22.50 8.60
C ASN A 99 13.48 23.77 8.55
N ASN A 100 13.51 24.49 7.42
CA ASN A 100 14.20 25.78 7.34
C ASN A 100 13.55 26.83 8.24
N ASP A 101 12.22 26.92 8.23
CA ASP A 101 11.48 27.82 9.14
C ASP A 101 11.84 27.51 10.61
N PHE A 102 11.95 26.22 10.96
CA PHE A 102 12.38 25.78 12.30
C PHE A 102 13.84 26.12 12.61
N ILE A 103 14.76 25.90 11.67
CA ILE A 103 16.18 26.22 11.80
C ILE A 103 16.36 27.72 12.06
N ASP A 104 15.71 28.55 11.27
CA ASP A 104 15.78 30.02 11.38
C ASP A 104 15.20 30.50 12.70
N ALA A 105 14.03 29.99 13.10
CA ALA A 105 13.37 30.39 14.34
C ALA A 105 14.19 30.04 15.60
N ASN A 106 15.00 28.99 15.52
CA ASN A 106 15.79 28.48 16.65
C ASN A 106 17.29 28.79 16.53
N ASN A 107 17.73 29.53 15.51
CA ASN A 107 19.14 29.81 15.20
C ASN A 107 20.02 28.54 15.18
N LEU A 108 19.50 27.47 14.59
CA LEU A 108 20.20 26.18 14.50
C LEU A 108 21.13 26.13 13.28
N ASN A 109 22.04 25.15 13.28
CA ASN A 109 22.87 24.87 12.12
C ASN A 109 22.20 23.79 11.25
N ALA A 110 21.91 24.13 9.98
CA ALA A 110 21.27 23.21 9.03
C ALA A 110 22.10 21.94 8.77
N ASP A 111 23.43 21.99 8.92
CA ASP A 111 24.29 20.81 8.72
C ASP A 111 24.00 19.70 9.75
N GLU A 112 23.45 20.03 10.92
CA GLU A 112 23.05 19.06 11.96
C GLU A 112 21.85 18.21 11.53
N PHE A 113 21.11 18.67 10.51
CA PHE A 113 19.92 18.00 9.97
C PHE A 113 20.24 17.11 8.77
N ILE A 114 21.49 17.14 8.29
CA ILE A 114 21.97 16.25 7.21
C ILE A 114 22.84 15.16 7.85
N GLY A 115 22.20 14.27 8.62
CA GLY A 115 22.84 13.10 9.24
C GLY A 115 22.05 11.81 8.97
N ASP A 116 22.76 10.75 8.60
CA ASP A 116 22.41 9.31 8.47
C ASP A 116 21.02 8.91 7.94
N GLY A 117 20.28 9.82 7.29
CA GLY A 117 18.89 9.57 6.91
C GLY A 117 17.89 9.70 8.06
N LYS A 118 18.21 10.45 9.13
CA LYS A 118 17.24 10.86 10.16
C LYS A 118 16.43 12.06 9.67
N PHE A 119 15.59 11.82 8.67
CA PHE A 119 14.48 12.71 8.38
C PHE A 119 13.52 12.57 9.56
N PHE A 120 13.44 13.58 10.43
CA PHE A 120 12.41 13.61 11.46
C PHE A 120 11.06 13.64 10.74
N PRO A 121 10.21 12.61 10.84
CA PRO A 121 8.86 12.76 10.36
C PRO A 121 8.24 13.90 11.16
N ALA A 122 7.78 14.97 10.50
CA ALA A 122 6.78 15.83 11.09
C ALA A 122 5.67 14.91 11.62
N GLU A 123 5.45 14.94 12.93
CA GLU A 123 4.48 14.06 13.58
C GLU A 123 3.15 14.11 12.81
N PRO A 124 2.45 12.98 12.64
CA PRO A 124 1.11 13.04 12.08
C PRO A 124 0.25 13.83 13.07
N GLU A 125 -0.19 15.02 12.68
CA GLU A 125 -1.36 15.65 13.30
C GLU A 125 -2.51 14.65 13.18
N TYR A 126 -2.89 14.06 14.31
CA TYR A 126 -4.06 13.20 14.47
C TYR A 126 -5.34 14.04 14.52
#